data_AF-A0A354WL17-F1
#
_entry.id   AF-A0A354WL17-F1
#
_cell.length_a   1.000
_cell.length_b   1.000
_cell.length_c   1.000
_cell.angle_alpha   90.00
_cell.angle_beta   90.00
_cell.angle_gamma   90.00
#
_symmetry.space_group_name_H-M   'P 1'
#
loop_
_entity.id
_entity.type
_entity.pdbx_description
1 polymer ?
#
loop_
_entity_poly.entity_id
_entity_poly.type
_entity_poly.pdbx_seq_one_letter_code
_entity_poly.pdbx_strand_id
1 'polypeptide(L)'
;YCKPCESFWTESQLKDGKCPDCGGEVQDAQEEAYFFRLSKYASRVQDLLENTDFLEPRSRVNEMVNNFIKPGLEDLCVSRTSFTWGVPVDFDPGHVVYVWIDALFNYMTALGFENDRYHDLEAFWPADVHFVGKEIVRF
;
A
#
# COMPACT_ATOMS: atom_id res chain seq x y z
N TYR A 1 -8.88 -14.97 -0.15
CA TYR A 1 -8.43 -14.12 0.97
C TYR A 1 -7.46 -14.86 1.87
N CYS A 2 -6.30 -14.25 2.15
CA CYS A 2 -5.33 -14.76 3.12
C CYS A 2 -5.43 -13.96 4.43
N LYS A 3 -5.88 -14.59 5.52
CA LYS A 3 -6.09 -13.91 6.80
C LYS A 3 -4.80 -13.37 7.44
N PRO A 4 -3.67 -14.12 7.51
CA PRO A 4 -2.42 -13.59 8.07
C PRO A 4 -1.82 -12.40 7.32
N CYS A 5 -2.01 -12.32 6.00
CA CYS A 5 -1.49 -11.23 5.17
C CYS A 5 -2.52 -10.13 4.91
N GLU A 6 -3.76 -10.30 5.39
CA GLU A 6 -4.91 -9.41 5.15
C GLU A 6 -5.05 -8.96 3.69
N SER A 7 -4.79 -9.90 2.77
CA SER A 7 -4.64 -9.64 1.34
C SER A 7 -5.58 -10.52 0.52
N PHE A 8 -6.19 -9.90 -0.50
CA PHE A 8 -6.95 -10.59 -1.54
C PHE A 8 -6.01 -10.95 -2.69
N TRP A 9 -6.24 -12.13 -3.26
CA TRP A 9 -5.48 -12.67 -4.38
C TRP A 9 -6.49 -13.20 -5.40
N THR A 10 -6.24 -12.94 -6.67
CA THR A 10 -6.97 -13.59 -7.75
C THR A 10 -6.50 -15.04 -7.89
N GLU A 11 -7.31 -15.91 -8.49
CA GLU A 11 -6.94 -17.32 -8.70
C GLU A 11 -5.61 -17.47 -9.44
N SER A 12 -5.33 -16.59 -10.42
CA SER A 12 -4.07 -16.58 -11.17
C SER A 12 -2.84 -16.15 -10.36
N GLN A 13 -3.04 -15.48 -9.23
CA GLN A 13 -1.95 -15.04 -8.34
C GLN A 13 -1.59 -16.09 -7.28
N LEU A 14 -2.43 -17.12 -7.08
CA LEU A 14 -2.18 -18.18 -6.10
C LEU A 14 -1.05 -19.11 -6.54
N LYS A 15 -0.24 -19.57 -5.59
CA LYS A 15 0.78 -20.61 -5.80
C LYS A 15 0.25 -21.92 -5.24
N ASP A 16 -0.08 -22.88 -6.11
CA ASP A 16 -0.70 -24.17 -5.73
C ASP A 16 -1.94 -24.00 -4.84
N GLY A 17 -2.78 -23.00 -5.15
CA GLY A 17 -3.98 -22.69 -4.35
C GLY A 17 -3.70 -22.04 -2.99
N LYS A 18 -2.48 -21.55 -2.75
CA LYS A 18 -2.05 -20.92 -1.49
C LYS A 18 -1.60 -19.48 -1.69
N CYS A 19 -1.54 -18.74 -0.59
CA CYS A 19 -1.07 -17.36 -0.55
C CYS A 19 0.35 -17.26 -1.14
N PRO A 20 0.59 -16.41 -2.16
CA PRO A 20 1.90 -16.30 -2.81
C PRO A 20 3.00 -15.72 -1.91
N ASP A 21 2.61 -15.00 -0.85
CA ASP A 21 3.52 -14.33 0.08
C ASP A 21 3.89 -15.21 1.27
N CYS A 22 2.91 -15.76 2.01
CA CYS A 22 3.17 -16.55 3.22
C CYS A 22 3.02 -18.07 3.04
N GLY A 23 2.53 -18.54 1.89
CA GLY A 23 2.26 -19.96 1.64
C GLY A 23 1.11 -20.56 2.47
N GLY A 24 0.36 -19.73 3.19
CA GLY A 24 -0.82 -20.14 3.97
C GLY A 24 -2.04 -20.45 3.10
N GLU A 25 -3.04 -21.11 3.70
CA GLU A 25 -4.33 -21.35 3.07
C GLU A 25 -5.07 -20.04 2.75
N VAL A 26 -5.85 -20.07 1.69
CA VAL A 26 -6.75 -18.98 1.31
C VAL A 26 -8.18 -19.48 1.32
N GLN A 27 -9.10 -18.57 1.61
CA GLN A 27 -10.55 -18.82 1.59
C GLN A 27 -11.22 -17.93 0.55
N ASP A 28 -12.22 -18.45 -0.14
CA ASP A 28 -13.07 -17.64 -1.02
C ASP A 28 -13.77 -16.56 -0.20
N ALA A 29 -13.64 -15.32 -0.66
CA ALA A 29 -14.24 -14.17 -0.02
C ALA A 29 -14.48 -13.10 -1.07
N GLN A 30 -15.64 -12.46 -0.98
CA GLN A 30 -15.99 -11.30 -1.77
C GLN A 30 -16.48 -10.22 -0.82
N GLU A 31 -16.05 -8.99 -1.07
CA GLU A 31 -16.52 -7.82 -0.35
C GLU A 31 -16.59 -6.64 -1.32
N GLU A 32 -17.48 -5.70 -1.05
CA GLU A 32 -17.47 -4.42 -1.72
C GLU A 32 -16.27 -3.60 -1.22
N ALA A 33 -15.55 -2.96 -2.15
CA ALA A 33 -14.39 -2.15 -1.81
C ALA A 33 -14.12 -1.07 -2.86
N TYR A 34 -13.58 0.06 -2.38
CA TYR A 34 -13.00 1.10 -3.21
C TYR A 34 -11.58 0.76 -3.64
N PHE A 35 -11.24 1.16 -4.86
CA PHE A 35 -9.93 0.97 -5.45
C PHE A 35 -9.30 2.33 -5.79
N PHE A 36 -8.06 2.51 -5.38
CA PHE A 36 -7.20 3.58 -5.87
C PHE A 36 -6.63 3.19 -7.22
N ARG A 37 -6.78 4.07 -8.21
CA ARG A 37 -6.30 3.87 -9.59
C ARG A 37 -4.77 4.00 -9.70
N LEU A 38 -4.05 3.14 -8.98
CA LEU A 38 -2.60 3.12 -8.88
C LEU A 38 -1.94 2.81 -10.22
N SER A 39 -2.58 1.98 -11.05
CA SER A 39 -2.13 1.64 -12.41
C SER A 39 -1.79 2.87 -13.26
N LYS A 40 -2.53 3.98 -13.08
CA LYS A 40 -2.30 5.26 -13.79
C LYS A 40 -0.92 5.86 -13.51
N TYR A 41 -0.30 5.54 -12.37
CA TYR A 41 0.97 6.12 -11.92
C TYR A 41 2.18 5.25 -12.23
N ALA A 42 2.01 4.07 -12.83
CA ALA A 42 3.06 3.09 -13.05
C ALA A 42 4.31 3.68 -13.72
N SER A 43 4.16 4.45 -14.80
CA SER A 43 5.30 5.05 -15.52
C SER A 43 6.06 6.07 -14.68
N ARG A 44 5.35 6.89 -13.89
CA ARG A 44 5.96 7.90 -13.02
C ARG A 44 6.71 7.26 -11.86
N VAL A 45 6.15 6.21 -11.27
CA VAL A 45 6.81 5.46 -10.19
C VAL A 45 8.02 4.72 -10.72
N GLN A 46 7.94 4.11 -11.90
CA GLN A 46 9.08 3.46 -12.53
C GLN A 46 10.24 4.44 -12.76
N ASP A 47 9.93 5.60 -13.35
CA ASP A 47 10.91 6.65 -13.62
C ASP A 47 11.58 7.14 -12.32
N LEU A 48 10.80 7.38 -11.27
CA LEU A 48 11.32 7.74 -9.96
C LEU A 48 12.31 6.68 -9.43
N LEU A 49 11.97 5.40 -9.49
CA LEU A 49 12.81 4.33 -8.95
C LEU A 49 14.07 4.08 -9.78
N GLU A 50 13.96 4.10 -11.12
CA GLU A 50 15.08 3.78 -12.01
C GLU A 50 16.06 4.95 -12.18
N ASN A 51 15.55 6.18 -12.23
CA ASN A 51 16.34 7.36 -12.63
C ASN A 51 16.74 8.28 -11.47
N THR A 52 16.37 7.94 -10.22
CA THR A 52 16.79 8.68 -9.02
C THR A 52 17.39 7.74 -7.97
N ASP A 53 17.85 8.27 -6.85
CA ASP A 53 18.30 7.54 -5.65
C ASP A 53 17.19 7.36 -4.59
N PHE A 54 15.92 7.56 -4.96
CA PHE A 54 14.77 7.49 -4.06
C PHE A 54 14.65 6.17 -3.26
N LEU A 55 15.12 5.05 -3.82
CA LEU A 55 15.08 3.75 -3.15
C LEU A 55 16.46 3.10 -3.13
N GLU A 56 16.95 2.83 -1.93
CA GLU A 56 18.20 2.12 -1.69
C GLU A 56 18.02 0.82 -0.88
N PRO A 57 18.88 -0.19 -1.10
CA PRO A 57 19.88 -0.29 -2.16
C PRO A 57 19.27 -0.59 -3.54
N ARG A 58 20.03 -0.41 -4.63
CA ARG A 58 19.59 -0.69 -6.01
C ARG A 58 19.01 -2.09 -6.26
N SER A 59 19.35 -3.08 -5.42
CA SER A 59 18.73 -4.40 -5.49
C SER A 59 17.23 -4.37 -5.19
N ARG A 60 16.76 -3.45 -4.34
CA ARG A 60 15.33 -3.23 -4.07
C ARG A 60 14.61 -2.58 -5.24
N VAL A 61 15.25 -1.63 -5.93
CA VAL A 61 14.72 -1.04 -7.18
C VAL A 61 14.46 -2.13 -8.21
N ASN A 62 15.44 -3.02 -8.45
CA ASN A 62 15.30 -4.11 -9.41
C ASN A 62 14.13 -5.04 -9.07
N GLU A 63 13.94 -5.33 -7.79
CA GLU A 63 12.83 -6.15 -7.30
C GLU A 63 11.48 -5.46 -7.52
N MET A 64 11.36 -4.18 -7.14
CA MET A 64 10.13 -3.41 -7.31
C MET A 64 9.71 -3.30 -8.78
N VAL A 65 10.65 -2.92 -9.64
CA VAL A 65 10.37 -2.71 -11.07
C VAL A 65 10.00 -4.02 -11.76
N ASN A 66 10.78 -5.09 -11.57
CA ASN A 66 10.59 -6.33 -12.33
C ASN A 66 9.42 -7.17 -11.81
N ASN A 67 9.14 -7.15 -10.51
CA ASN A 67 8.11 -8.01 -9.92
C ASN A 67 6.73 -7.35 -9.85
N PHE A 68 6.66 -6.01 -9.78
CA PHE A 68 5.40 -5.31 -9.53
C PHE A 68 5.01 -4.31 -10.63
N ILE A 69 5.97 -3.56 -11.18
CA ILE A 69 5.63 -2.52 -12.16
C ILE A 69 5.55 -3.08 -13.59
N LYS A 70 6.59 -3.78 -14.07
CA LYS A 70 6.66 -4.31 -15.44
C LYS A 70 5.56 -5.33 -15.79
N PRO A 71 5.14 -6.23 -14.89
CA PRO A 71 4.02 -7.14 -15.17
C PRO A 71 2.68 -6.42 -15.36
N GLY A 72 2.58 -5.17 -14.87
CA GLY A 72 1.36 -4.38 -14.86
C GLY A 72 0.98 -4.04 -13.42
N LEU A 73 1.12 -2.77 -13.05
CA LEU A 73 0.74 -2.30 -11.72
C LEU A 73 -0.79 -2.29 -11.58
N GLU A 74 -1.31 -3.13 -10.70
CA GLU A 74 -2.76 -3.24 -10.44
C GLU A 74 -3.28 -2.05 -9.60
N ASP A 75 -4.58 -1.79 -9.71
CA ASP A 75 -5.25 -0.83 -8.84
C ASP A 75 -5.31 -1.38 -7.40
N LEU A 76 -5.09 -0.51 -6.43
CA LEU A 76 -4.95 -0.90 -5.03
C LEU A 76 -6.31 -0.85 -4.34
N CYS A 77 -6.71 -1.94 -3.68
CA CYS A 77 -7.91 -1.95 -2.84
C CYS A 77 -7.67 -1.16 -1.54
N VAL A 78 -8.40 -0.06 -1.34
CA VAL A 78 -8.15 0.94 -0.27
C VAL A 78 -9.25 1.01 0.80
N SER A 79 -10.25 0.15 0.75
CA SER A 79 -11.27 0.05 1.80
C SER A 79 -11.66 -1.40 2.10
N ARG A 80 -12.37 -1.63 3.21
CA ARG A 80 -12.97 -2.92 3.60
C ARG A 80 -14.40 -2.69 4.10
N THR A 81 -15.27 -3.69 3.98
CA THR A 81 -16.64 -3.70 4.57
C THR A 81 -16.84 -4.82 5.59
N SER A 82 -15.87 -5.72 5.69
CA SER A 82 -15.95 -6.93 6.53
C SER A 82 -15.76 -6.69 8.04
N PHE A 83 -15.36 -5.48 8.46
CA PHE A 83 -15.20 -5.08 9.86
C PHE A 83 -15.37 -3.58 10.05
N THR A 84 -15.59 -3.16 11.30
CA THR A 84 -15.86 -1.74 11.65
C THR A 84 -14.73 -1.07 12.44
N TRP A 85 -13.69 -1.80 12.81
CA TRP A 85 -12.54 -1.24 13.53
C TRP A 85 -11.54 -0.61 12.55
N GLY A 86 -11.54 0.72 12.47
CA GLY A 86 -10.65 1.49 11.60
C GLY A 86 -11.18 2.92 11.41
N VAL A 87 -10.53 3.68 10.52
CA VAL A 87 -11.01 4.99 10.10
C VAL A 87 -12.15 4.80 9.09
N PRO A 88 -13.36 5.31 9.33
CA PRO A 88 -14.45 5.21 8.36
C PRO A 88 -14.15 6.08 7.13
N VAL A 89 -14.58 5.61 5.95
CA VAL A 89 -14.58 6.46 4.75
C VAL A 89 -15.64 7.55 4.94
N ASP A 90 -15.25 8.80 4.71
CA ASP A 90 -16.06 9.99 5.00
C ASP A 90 -17.32 10.10 4.15
N PHE A 91 -17.27 9.67 2.89
CA PHE A 91 -18.41 9.64 1.97
C PHE A 91 -19.19 8.32 1.97
N ASP A 92 -18.67 7.26 2.60
CA ASP A 92 -19.36 5.97 2.72
C ASP A 92 -19.02 5.28 4.05
N PRO A 93 -19.79 5.54 5.13
CA PRO A 93 -19.51 4.99 6.46
C PRO A 93 -19.64 3.47 6.58
N GLY A 94 -20.17 2.78 5.55
CA GLY A 94 -20.17 1.32 5.50
C GLY A 94 -18.78 0.73 5.23
N HIS A 95 -17.85 1.58 4.77
CA HIS A 95 -16.48 1.22 4.47
C HIS A 95 -15.51 1.76 5.52
N VAL A 96 -14.49 0.96 5.83
CA VAL A 96 -13.31 1.37 6.62
C VAL A 96 -12.09 1.45 5.72
N VAL A 97 -11.24 2.46 5.96
CA VAL A 97 -9.99 2.69 5.22
C VAL A 97 -9.03 1.53 5.45
N TYR A 98 -8.40 1.05 4.38
CA TYR A 98 -7.40 -0.02 4.45
C TYR A 98 -6.16 0.42 5.24
N VAL A 99 -5.65 -0.48 6.09
CA VAL A 99 -4.60 -0.19 7.09
C VAL A 99 -3.38 0.53 6.53
N TRP A 100 -2.91 0.19 5.33
CA TRP A 100 -1.72 0.86 4.77
C TRP A 100 -1.99 2.30 4.35
N ILE A 101 -3.21 2.64 3.94
CA ILE A 101 -3.54 4.04 3.62
C ILE A 101 -3.53 4.85 4.92
N ASP A 102 -4.24 4.39 5.95
CA ASP A 102 -4.25 5.04 7.27
C ASP A 102 -2.83 5.14 7.87
N ALA A 103 -2.09 4.04 7.86
CA ALA A 103 -0.75 3.98 8.45
C ALA A 103 0.25 4.90 7.74
N LEU A 104 0.26 5.01 6.41
CA LEU A 104 1.23 5.83 5.69
C LEU A 104 1.10 7.33 5.98
N PHE A 105 -0.13 7.81 6.26
CA PHE A 105 -0.34 9.21 6.63
C PHE A 105 0.21 9.58 8.01
N ASN A 106 0.64 8.61 8.83
CA ASN A 106 1.27 8.88 10.13
C ASN A 106 2.48 9.83 10.00
N TYR A 107 3.25 9.71 8.92
CA TYR A 107 4.47 10.51 8.71
C TYR A 107 4.16 12.00 8.53
N MET A 108 3.00 12.32 7.95
CA MET A 108 2.56 13.69 7.72
C MET A 108 1.69 14.21 8.88
N THR A 109 0.79 13.38 9.41
CA THR A 109 -0.15 13.78 10.48
C THR A 109 0.58 14.07 11.79
N ALA A 110 1.67 13.35 12.09
CA ALA A 110 2.54 13.65 13.23
C ALA A 110 3.22 15.03 13.13
N LEU A 111 3.33 15.60 11.93
CA LEU A 111 3.86 16.94 11.68
C LEU A 111 2.77 18.02 11.58
N GLY A 112 1.49 17.65 11.62
CA GLY A 112 0.37 18.60 11.56
C GLY A 112 -0.43 18.59 10.26
N PHE A 113 -0.23 17.60 9.38
CA PHE A 113 -1.09 17.48 8.19
C PHE A 113 -2.56 17.30 8.59
N GLU A 114 -3.41 18.20 8.09
CA GLU A 114 -4.86 18.27 8.36
C GLU A 114 -5.23 18.22 9.86
N ASN A 115 -4.37 18.76 10.73
CA ASN A 115 -4.70 18.94 12.15
C ASN A 115 -4.00 20.13 12.79
N ASP A 116 -4.65 20.77 13.77
CA ASP A 116 -4.16 21.98 14.43
C ASP A 116 -3.25 21.71 15.65
N ARG A 117 -2.83 20.45 15.87
CA ARG A 117 -2.09 20.05 17.07
C ARG A 117 -0.58 20.27 16.93
N TYR A 118 -0.08 20.13 15.72
CA TYR A 118 1.34 20.21 15.38
C TYR A 118 1.51 21.17 14.19
N HIS A 119 2.68 21.82 14.08
CA HIS A 119 2.92 22.88 13.09
C HIS A 119 4.29 22.73 12.41
N ASP A 120 4.76 21.49 12.32
CA ASP A 120 6.10 21.13 11.89
C ASP A 120 6.15 20.71 10.42
N LEU A 121 4.99 20.58 9.76
CA LEU A 121 4.87 20.06 8.40
C LEU A 121 5.71 20.83 7.38
N GLU A 122 5.66 22.16 7.38
CA GLU A 122 6.45 22.99 6.45
C GLU A 122 7.96 22.87 6.68
N ALA A 123 8.39 22.57 7.91
CA ALA A 123 9.79 22.50 8.27
C ALA A 123 10.43 21.16 7.93
N PHE A 124 9.66 20.06 8.02
CA PHE A 124 10.20 18.69 7.94
C PHE A 124 9.61 17.83 6.83
N TRP A 125 8.60 18.29 6.09
CA TRP A 125 8.05 17.56 4.94
C TRP A 125 8.52 18.19 3.61
N PRO A 126 8.96 17.40 2.61
CA PRO A 126 9.07 15.94 2.63
C PRO A 126 10.22 15.43 3.51
N ALA A 127 10.07 14.20 4.04
CA ALA A 127 11.12 13.57 4.83
C ALA A 127 12.38 13.30 3.98
N ASP A 128 13.56 13.48 4.57
CA ASP A 128 14.83 13.14 3.90
C ASP A 128 15.00 11.63 3.70
N VAL A 129 14.57 10.82 4.68
CA VAL A 129 14.70 9.36 4.65
C VAL A 129 13.55 8.68 5.38
N HIS A 130 12.96 7.66 4.74
CA HIS A 130 12.12 6.66 5.40
C HIS A 130 12.89 5.35 5.55
N PHE A 131 13.23 4.98 6.79
CA PHE A 131 13.87 3.70 7.10
C PHE A 131 12.81 2.63 7.34
N VAL A 132 12.81 1.58 6.51
CA VAL A 132 11.83 0.50 6.58
C VAL A 132 12.49 -0.86 6.42
N GLY A 133 11.82 -1.90 6.91
CA GLY A 133 12.19 -3.28 6.61
C GLY A 133 11.91 -3.62 5.15
N LYS A 134 12.68 -4.55 4.57
CA LYS A 134 12.53 -4.95 3.16
C LYS A 134 11.14 -5.50 2.84
N GLU A 135 10.46 -6.05 3.85
CA GLU A 135 9.15 -6.68 3.75
C GLU A 135 8.02 -5.68 3.54
N ILE A 136 8.23 -4.39 3.85
CA ILE A 136 7.24 -3.34 3.65
C ILE A 136 7.64 -2.29 2.62
N VAL A 137 8.79 -2.44 1.95
CA VAL A 137 9.32 -1.48 0.96
C VAL A 137 8.40 -1.23 -0.24
N ARG A 138 7.45 -2.14 -0.50
CA ARG A 138 6.45 -2.02 -1.56
C ARG A 138 5.37 -0.98 -1.22
N PHE A 139 5.12 -0.77 0.07
CA PHE A 139 4.06 0.11 0.57
C PHE A 139 4.58 1.53 0.73
#